data_AF-A0A1J8R912-F1
#
_entry.id   AF-A0A1J8R912-F1
#
_cell.length_a   1.000
_cell.length_b   1.000
_cell.length_c   1.000
_cell.angle_alpha   90.00
_cell.angle_beta   90.00
_cell.angle_gamma   90.00
#
_symmetry.space_group_name_H-M   'P 1'
#
loop_
_entity.id
_entity.type
_entity.pdbx_description
1 polymer ?
#
loop_
_entity_poly.entity_id
_entity_poly.type
_entity_poly.pdbx_seq_one_letter_code
_entity_poly.pdbx_strand_id
1 'polypeptide(L)'
;MHPNTVLSIPELLENILSFVDRRENVINACVCKQWSEIAMGLVWREVESLPQFLTLLRPSQTRGVSQNVFDRQPDLRDWARFQKYANRVHILRYRQERADYTCMLDDIARTRTTLDILPNLHTLEWIFKDVKCMERATLFMHQHVRHLAISAPPLKARTSFFVDACSRMPNLHSLDLRVSYPVRLIEADLLELLRGLPDLRKVIFPEFYLTSAIVSELSRKKHIIVIRFEFTPEQGLGEEEDVDSFSPVIEQGAFPMLQDLSITARLEDIIRFMGADFAPIHITCLYIHTYVELEPEELHTLFVTLSKQCCLLSELYTKLLDVHNRRKLVSAKQITFDTLRPLLSLPHLTTFEVMHKYPVNISLEEIEELASQWPALQSLSLNEEPLAMHDFTLDLRALVPFARHCPKLFSLGLFMDATAPQIHPAQELIPFTALEVLFIGTSRAREPGAAAAFLSCLCPLGCEIDAAITWTSYGSRSCREMDSTALVDIENRSASWKSVSDLLPLFIQVRREERGKSKALREEVEDLRTKNRLLMDKDNIGANGSCTI
;
A
#
# COMPACT_ATOMS: atom_id res chain seq x y z
N MET A 1 -7.83 25.84 34.23
CA MET A 1 -8.07 24.39 34.20
C MET A 1 -6.86 23.69 34.79
N HIS A 2 -7.00 22.95 35.89
CA HIS A 2 -5.87 22.21 36.45
C HIS A 2 -5.56 20.99 35.57
N PRO A 3 -4.29 20.71 35.24
CA PRO A 3 -3.90 19.56 34.41
C PRO A 3 -4.35 18.20 34.98
N ASN A 4 -4.55 18.10 36.29
CA ASN A 4 -5.05 16.88 36.96
C ASN A 4 -6.50 16.50 36.60
N THR A 5 -7.29 17.43 36.06
CA THR A 5 -8.69 17.16 35.70
C THR A 5 -8.78 16.21 34.51
N VAL A 6 -7.82 16.31 33.58
CA VAL A 6 -7.77 15.49 32.36
C VAL A 6 -7.48 14.02 32.70
N LEU A 7 -6.53 13.77 33.60
CA LEU A 7 -6.15 12.41 34.03
C LEU A 7 -7.20 11.73 34.93
N SER A 8 -8.22 12.48 35.36
CA SER A 8 -9.32 11.96 36.17
C SER A 8 -10.52 11.52 35.31
N ILE A 9 -10.57 11.93 34.04
CA ILE A 9 -11.63 11.56 33.09
C ILE A 9 -11.20 10.26 32.38
N PRO A 10 -11.92 9.14 32.57
CA PRO A 10 -11.54 7.84 32.02
C PRO A 10 -11.25 7.83 30.52
N GLU A 11 -12.11 8.49 29.73
CA GLU A 11 -12.03 8.53 28.27
C GLU A 11 -10.80 9.31 27.78
N LEU A 12 -10.46 10.41 28.48
CA LEU A 12 -9.27 11.20 28.17
C LEU A 12 -8.00 10.44 28.58
N LEU A 13 -8.03 9.75 29.71
CA LEU A 13 -6.91 8.92 30.15
C LEU A 13 -6.70 7.72 29.19
N GLU A 14 -7.76 7.04 28.76
CA GLU A 14 -7.67 5.97 27.77
C GLU A 14 -7.06 6.47 26.46
N ASN A 15 -7.52 7.62 25.96
CA ASN A 15 -6.96 8.24 24.76
C ASN A 15 -5.46 8.55 24.95
N ILE A 16 -5.06 9.13 26.08
CA ILE A 16 -3.63 9.40 26.38
C ILE A 16 -2.82 8.09 26.38
N LEU A 17 -3.28 7.09 27.12
CA LEU A 17 -2.60 5.80 27.25
C LEU A 17 -2.59 4.99 25.93
N SER A 18 -3.52 5.25 25.01
CA SER A 18 -3.57 4.60 23.70
C SER A 18 -2.39 4.95 22.78
N PHE A 19 -1.71 6.09 23.02
CA PHE A 19 -0.49 6.48 22.30
C PHE A 19 0.79 5.84 22.86
N VAL A 20 0.66 5.08 23.94
CA VAL A 20 1.76 4.50 24.71
C VAL A 20 1.83 3.00 24.41
N ASP A 21 3.03 2.41 24.40
CA ASP A 21 3.17 1.01 24.00
C ASP A 21 2.59 0.03 25.04
N ARG A 22 2.46 -1.24 24.68
CA ARG A 22 1.91 -2.28 25.57
C ARG A 22 2.74 -2.44 26.86
N ARG A 23 4.06 -2.30 26.80
CA ARG A 23 4.96 -2.53 27.96
C ARG A 23 4.81 -1.40 28.98
N GLU A 24 4.78 -0.18 28.50
CA GLU A 24 4.54 1.02 29.29
C GLU A 24 3.11 1.03 29.86
N ASN A 25 2.13 0.54 29.11
CA ASN A 25 0.77 0.37 29.64
C ASN A 25 0.67 -0.66 30.78
N VAL A 26 1.53 -1.68 30.81
CA VAL A 26 1.64 -2.56 32.00
C VAL A 26 2.16 -1.78 33.21
N ILE A 27 3.09 -0.85 33.03
CA ILE A 27 3.59 0.02 34.11
C ILE A 27 2.47 0.97 34.57
N ASN A 28 1.75 1.60 33.63
CA ASN A 28 0.63 2.49 33.93
C ASN A 28 -0.48 1.77 34.71
N ALA A 29 -0.69 0.48 34.45
CA ALA A 29 -1.65 -0.33 35.19
C ALA A 29 -1.31 -0.48 36.68
N CYS A 30 -0.06 -0.23 37.08
CA CYS A 30 0.42 -0.33 38.46
C CYS A 30 0.34 1.00 39.24
N VAL A 31 -0.04 2.12 38.60
CA VAL A 31 0.01 3.46 39.20
C VAL A 31 -1.09 3.65 40.27
N CYS A 32 -2.35 3.41 39.91
CA CYS A 32 -3.49 3.50 40.82
C CYS A 32 -4.67 2.65 40.31
N LYS A 33 -5.72 2.47 41.11
CA LYS A 33 -6.87 1.62 40.73
C LYS A 33 -7.58 2.09 39.45
N GLN A 34 -7.76 3.39 39.28
CA GLN A 34 -8.41 3.95 38.08
C GLN A 34 -7.57 3.68 36.82
N TRP A 35 -6.28 3.95 36.90
CA TRP A 35 -5.35 3.70 35.81
C TRP A 35 -5.23 2.21 35.50
N SER A 36 -5.24 1.36 36.54
CA SER A 36 -5.25 -0.10 36.40
C SER A 36 -6.40 -0.58 35.52
N GLU A 37 -7.63 -0.12 35.78
CA GLU A 37 -8.78 -0.55 35.00
C GLU A 37 -8.69 -0.14 33.52
N ILE A 38 -8.22 1.06 33.23
CA ILE A 38 -8.12 1.58 31.85
C ILE A 38 -6.92 0.95 31.12
N ALA A 39 -5.73 1.02 31.73
CA ALA A 39 -4.50 0.50 31.15
C ALA A 39 -4.58 -1.01 30.90
N MET A 40 -5.21 -1.79 31.80
CA MET A 40 -5.44 -3.22 31.56
C MET A 40 -6.40 -3.47 30.40
N GLY A 41 -7.35 -2.56 30.15
CA GLY A 41 -8.19 -2.59 28.95
C GLY A 41 -7.33 -2.52 27.69
N LEU A 42 -6.37 -1.59 27.65
CA LEU A 42 -5.44 -1.42 26.53
C LEU A 42 -4.44 -2.59 26.40
N VAL A 43 -3.87 -3.08 27.50
CA VAL A 43 -2.89 -4.20 27.51
C VAL A 43 -3.48 -5.49 26.94
N TRP A 44 -4.76 -5.75 27.20
CA TRP A 44 -5.47 -6.96 26.78
C TRP A 44 -6.41 -6.74 25.58
N ARG A 45 -6.48 -5.51 25.05
CA ARG A 45 -7.31 -5.18 23.88
C ARG A 45 -6.99 -6.08 22.69
N GLU A 46 -5.71 -6.32 22.46
CA GLU A 46 -5.17 -7.16 21.41
C GLU A 46 -4.35 -8.30 22.01
N VAL A 47 -4.72 -9.53 21.62
CA VAL A 47 -4.00 -10.75 22.01
C VAL A 47 -3.26 -11.28 20.79
N GLU A 48 -1.95 -11.07 20.77
CA GLU A 48 -1.04 -11.61 19.74
C GLU A 48 -0.46 -12.98 20.12
N SER A 49 -0.36 -13.25 21.43
CA SER A 49 0.13 -14.52 21.96
C SER A 49 -1.00 -15.26 22.64
N LEU A 50 -1.71 -16.09 21.86
CA LEU A 50 -2.71 -17.01 22.39
C LEU A 50 -2.17 -17.82 23.58
N PRO A 51 -0.94 -18.36 23.57
CA PRO A 51 -0.41 -19.13 24.70
C PRO A 51 -0.35 -18.33 26.00
N GLN A 52 0.19 -17.10 25.96
CA GLN A 52 0.26 -16.23 27.14
C GLN A 52 -1.13 -15.87 27.67
N PHE A 53 -2.10 -15.75 26.78
CA PHE A 53 -3.47 -15.48 27.17
C PHE A 53 -4.14 -16.71 27.79
N LEU A 54 -3.93 -17.90 27.22
CA LEU A 54 -4.47 -19.14 27.79
C LEU A 54 -3.89 -19.45 29.18
N THR A 55 -2.66 -19.04 29.48
CA THR A 55 -2.09 -19.26 30.82
C THR A 55 -2.78 -18.45 31.92
N LEU A 56 -3.53 -17.38 31.58
CA LEU A 56 -4.38 -16.65 32.53
C LEU A 56 -5.55 -17.50 33.04
N LEU A 57 -6.08 -18.37 32.17
CA LEU A 57 -7.07 -19.36 32.57
C LEU A 57 -6.42 -20.30 33.55
N ARG A 58 -5.31 -20.93 33.15
CA ARG A 58 -4.60 -21.90 33.98
C ARG A 58 -3.14 -22.07 33.52
N PRO A 59 -2.16 -22.25 34.43
CA PRO A 59 -0.77 -22.51 34.04
C PRO A 59 -0.63 -23.68 33.07
N SER A 60 0.25 -23.53 32.08
CA SER A 60 0.55 -24.58 31.11
C SER A 60 1.79 -25.39 31.51
N GLN A 61 1.86 -26.63 31.03
CA GLN A 61 3.02 -27.51 31.07
C GLN A 61 3.24 -28.10 29.68
N THR A 62 4.49 -28.25 29.29
CA THR A 62 4.84 -28.91 28.03
C THR A 62 5.05 -30.40 28.28
N ARG A 63 4.32 -31.24 27.54
CA ARG A 63 4.46 -32.70 27.54
C ARG A 63 5.06 -33.16 26.22
N GLY A 64 6.03 -34.07 26.30
CA GLY A 64 6.70 -34.62 25.13
C GLY A 64 7.50 -33.57 24.35
N VAL A 65 7.44 -33.64 23.01
CA VAL A 65 8.31 -32.87 22.12
C VAL A 65 7.85 -31.41 21.95
N SER A 66 6.53 -31.13 22.03
CA SER A 66 6.00 -29.76 21.83
C SER A 66 4.54 -29.53 22.24
N GLN A 67 3.88 -30.49 22.91
CA GLN A 67 2.46 -30.39 23.22
C GLN A 67 2.25 -29.63 24.54
N ASN A 68 1.48 -28.55 24.50
CA ASN A 68 1.13 -27.78 25.68
C ASN A 68 -0.23 -28.20 26.21
N VAL A 69 -0.29 -28.44 27.52
CA VAL A 69 -1.51 -28.81 28.25
C VAL A 69 -1.61 -27.95 29.50
N PHE A 70 -2.80 -27.81 30.06
CA PHE A 70 -2.95 -27.21 31.39
C PHE A 70 -2.37 -28.14 32.47
N ASP A 71 -1.87 -27.56 33.57
CA ASP A 71 -1.40 -28.30 34.75
C ASP A 71 -2.51 -29.21 35.34
N ARG A 72 -3.77 -28.77 35.23
CA ARG A 72 -5.00 -29.48 35.52
C ARG A 72 -6.15 -28.92 34.67
N GLN A 73 -7.25 -29.66 34.59
CA GLN A 73 -8.46 -29.19 33.92
C GLN A 73 -8.99 -27.89 34.58
N PRO A 74 -9.30 -26.82 33.80
CA PRO A 74 -9.85 -25.58 34.33
C PRO A 74 -11.19 -25.79 35.04
N ASP A 75 -11.34 -25.17 36.21
CA ASP A 75 -12.60 -25.19 36.98
C ASP A 75 -13.35 -23.85 36.93
N LEU A 76 -14.52 -23.78 37.57
CA LEU A 76 -15.37 -22.59 37.62
C LEU A 76 -14.64 -21.34 38.16
N ARG A 77 -13.69 -21.49 39.10
CA ARG A 77 -12.96 -20.36 39.68
C ARG A 77 -11.90 -19.84 38.71
N ASP A 78 -11.23 -20.75 38.01
CA ASP A 78 -10.28 -20.40 36.94
C ASP A 78 -10.99 -19.59 35.84
N TRP A 79 -12.18 -20.03 35.41
CA TRP A 79 -13.03 -19.33 34.44
C TRP A 79 -13.51 -17.96 34.94
N ALA A 80 -13.96 -17.85 36.19
CA ALA A 80 -14.39 -16.57 36.77
C ALA A 80 -13.25 -15.52 36.81
N ARG A 81 -12.00 -15.96 37.02
CA ARG A 81 -10.83 -15.08 36.92
C ARG A 81 -10.55 -14.69 35.47
N PHE A 82 -10.55 -15.67 34.57
CA PHE A 82 -10.28 -15.46 33.15
C PHE A 82 -11.25 -14.48 32.50
N GLN A 83 -12.54 -14.53 32.86
CA GLN A 83 -13.58 -13.66 32.30
C GLN A 83 -13.25 -12.17 32.41
N LYS A 84 -12.57 -11.75 33.49
CA LYS A 84 -12.17 -10.35 33.71
C LYS A 84 -11.20 -9.84 32.64
N TYR A 85 -10.39 -10.74 32.07
CA TYR A 85 -9.46 -10.45 30.99
C TYR A 85 -10.14 -10.66 29.63
N ALA A 86 -10.91 -11.74 29.49
CA ALA A 86 -11.64 -12.06 28.27
C ALA A 86 -12.56 -10.94 27.79
N ASN A 87 -13.24 -10.25 28.73
CA ASN A 87 -14.09 -9.09 28.41
C ASN A 87 -13.32 -7.90 27.84
N ARG A 88 -11.99 -7.84 28.01
CA ARG A 88 -11.13 -6.76 27.50
C ARG A 88 -10.59 -7.07 26.11
N VAL A 89 -10.73 -8.31 25.62
CA VAL A 89 -10.18 -8.72 24.33
C VAL A 89 -11.13 -8.32 23.21
N HIS A 90 -10.62 -7.53 22.29
CA HIS A 90 -11.33 -7.02 21.11
C HIS A 90 -10.75 -7.58 19.81
N ILE A 91 -9.44 -7.87 19.82
CA ILE A 91 -8.69 -8.42 18.69
C ILE A 91 -7.95 -9.67 19.16
N LEU A 92 -8.15 -10.78 18.46
CA LEU A 92 -7.41 -12.01 18.66
C LEU A 92 -6.63 -12.32 17.38
N ARG A 93 -5.30 -12.33 17.48
CA ARG A 93 -4.41 -12.77 16.40
C ARG A 93 -3.71 -14.04 16.85
N TYR A 94 -3.94 -15.11 16.10
CA TYR A 94 -3.24 -16.37 16.28
C TYR A 94 -2.52 -16.74 15.00
N ARG A 95 -1.22 -17.02 15.13
CA ARG A 95 -0.41 -17.62 14.07
C ARG A 95 0.16 -18.92 14.60
N GLN A 96 -0.01 -20.00 13.85
CA GLN A 96 0.51 -21.30 14.25
C GLN A 96 2.04 -21.28 14.33
N GLU A 97 2.54 -21.44 15.55
CA GLU A 97 3.97 -21.58 15.85
C GLU A 97 4.37 -23.07 15.89
N ARG A 98 5.63 -23.36 16.24
CA ARG A 98 6.12 -24.74 16.42
C ARG A 98 5.42 -25.48 17.59
N ALA A 99 4.93 -24.74 18.57
CA ALA A 99 4.28 -25.29 19.76
C ALA A 99 2.81 -25.64 19.48
N ASP A 100 2.39 -26.82 19.95
CA ASP A 100 1.02 -27.31 19.75
C ASP A 100 0.15 -26.98 20.99
N TYR A 101 -0.95 -26.27 20.76
CA TYR A 101 -1.92 -25.85 21.78
C TYR A 101 -3.30 -26.52 21.61
N THR A 102 -3.41 -27.50 20.73
CA THR A 102 -4.68 -28.16 20.39
C THR A 102 -5.37 -28.75 21.61
N CYS A 103 -4.64 -29.43 22.51
CA CYS A 103 -5.22 -29.98 23.74
C CYS A 103 -5.80 -28.92 24.67
N MET A 104 -5.13 -27.77 24.83
CA MET A 104 -5.65 -26.68 25.64
C MET A 104 -6.94 -26.11 25.06
N LEU A 105 -7.02 -25.98 23.74
CA LEU A 105 -8.23 -25.53 23.05
C LEU A 105 -9.37 -26.55 23.17
N ASP A 106 -9.06 -27.84 23.15
CA ASP A 106 -10.05 -28.91 23.36
C ASP A 106 -10.57 -28.92 24.81
N ASP A 107 -9.69 -28.66 25.79
CA ASP A 107 -10.09 -28.49 27.19
C ASP A 107 -10.95 -27.25 27.39
N ILE A 108 -10.64 -26.15 26.71
CA ILE A 108 -11.46 -24.94 26.68
C ILE A 108 -12.84 -25.24 26.09
N ALA A 109 -12.90 -25.93 24.95
CA ALA A 109 -14.16 -26.31 24.32
C ALA A 109 -15.06 -27.11 25.27
N ARG A 110 -14.47 -27.97 26.10
CA ARG A 110 -15.16 -28.83 27.07
C ARG A 110 -15.55 -28.14 28.36
N THR A 111 -14.75 -27.17 28.84
CA THR A 111 -14.90 -26.57 30.17
C THR A 111 -15.47 -25.17 30.19
N ARG A 112 -15.55 -24.49 29.03
CA ARG A 112 -16.08 -23.13 28.92
C ARG A 112 -17.43 -22.98 29.62
N THR A 113 -17.57 -21.90 30.37
CA THR A 113 -18.80 -21.57 31.10
C THR A 113 -19.79 -20.76 30.27
N THR A 114 -19.31 -20.17 29.16
CA THR A 114 -20.09 -19.41 28.19
C THR A 114 -19.78 -19.90 26.77
N LEU A 115 -20.72 -19.70 25.84
CA LEU A 115 -20.45 -19.98 24.43
C LEU A 115 -19.44 -18.99 23.86
N ASP A 116 -19.66 -17.71 24.15
CA ASP A 116 -18.78 -16.61 23.76
C ASP A 116 -17.68 -16.46 24.82
N ILE A 117 -16.53 -17.08 24.54
CA ILE A 117 -15.36 -17.02 25.43
C ILE A 117 -14.82 -15.59 25.50
N LEU A 118 -14.86 -14.87 24.38
CA LEU A 118 -14.38 -13.49 24.21
C LEU A 118 -15.55 -12.58 23.76
N PRO A 119 -16.44 -12.16 24.67
CA PRO A 119 -17.74 -11.59 24.29
C PRO A 119 -17.67 -10.27 23.49
N ASN A 120 -16.57 -9.52 23.65
CA ASN A 120 -16.33 -8.22 23.00
C ASN A 120 -15.40 -8.31 21.78
N LEU A 121 -15.06 -9.52 21.33
CA LEU A 121 -14.20 -9.71 20.17
C LEU A 121 -14.89 -9.20 18.90
N HIS A 122 -14.23 -8.33 18.16
CA HIS A 122 -14.68 -7.83 16.87
C HIS A 122 -13.76 -8.23 15.71
N THR A 123 -12.50 -8.59 15.98
CA THR A 123 -11.53 -9.01 14.96
C THR A 123 -10.90 -10.35 15.34
N LEU A 124 -11.03 -11.33 14.45
CA LEU A 124 -10.43 -12.65 14.57
C LEU A 124 -9.47 -12.88 13.40
N GLU A 125 -8.16 -12.88 13.67
CA GLU A 125 -7.14 -13.36 12.75
C GLU A 125 -6.67 -14.73 13.21
N TRP A 126 -6.87 -15.74 12.39
CA TRP A 126 -6.57 -17.14 12.71
C TRP A 126 -5.80 -17.77 11.54
N ILE A 127 -4.47 -17.74 11.63
CA ILE A 127 -3.55 -18.22 10.59
C ILE A 127 -2.87 -19.51 11.04
N PHE A 128 -3.03 -20.57 10.26
CA PHE A 128 -2.58 -21.92 10.56
C PHE A 128 -2.32 -22.73 9.28
N LYS A 129 -1.76 -23.92 9.44
CA LYS A 129 -1.32 -24.81 8.34
C LYS A 129 -2.12 -26.11 8.24
N ASP A 130 -2.83 -26.52 9.29
CA ASP A 130 -3.61 -27.77 9.33
C ASP A 130 -5.12 -27.57 9.58
N VAL A 131 -5.95 -28.45 8.99
CA VAL A 131 -7.43 -28.35 9.05
C VAL A 131 -7.93 -28.40 10.49
N LYS A 132 -7.31 -29.19 11.37
CA LYS A 132 -7.80 -29.36 12.75
C LYS A 132 -7.63 -28.07 13.54
N CYS A 133 -6.55 -27.32 13.32
CA CYS A 133 -6.38 -26.00 13.92
C CYS A 133 -7.36 -24.98 13.35
N MET A 134 -7.75 -25.08 12.07
CA MET A 134 -8.81 -24.24 11.48
C MET A 134 -10.10 -24.29 12.28
N GLU A 135 -10.57 -25.51 12.51
CA GLU A 135 -11.89 -25.76 13.09
C GLU A 135 -11.99 -25.20 14.51
N ARG A 136 -10.86 -25.05 15.20
CA ARG A 136 -10.80 -24.45 16.54
C ARG A 136 -11.04 -22.94 16.55
N ALA A 137 -10.93 -22.25 15.41
CA ALA A 137 -11.35 -20.85 15.31
C ALA A 137 -12.85 -20.68 15.65
N THR A 138 -13.66 -21.72 15.46
CA THR A 138 -15.10 -21.72 15.79
C THR A 138 -15.39 -21.47 17.28
N LEU A 139 -14.40 -21.68 18.17
CA LEU A 139 -14.48 -21.35 19.60
C LEU A 139 -14.61 -19.85 19.85
N PHE A 140 -14.12 -19.03 18.93
CA PHE A 140 -14.06 -17.58 19.04
C PHE A 140 -15.01 -16.87 18.06
N MET A 141 -15.82 -17.62 17.31
CA MET A 141 -16.81 -17.06 16.38
C MET A 141 -18.12 -16.76 17.10
N HIS A 142 -18.58 -15.51 17.00
CA HIS A 142 -19.87 -15.06 17.49
C HIS A 142 -20.33 -13.78 16.79
N GLN A 143 -21.57 -13.36 17.05
CA GLN A 143 -22.29 -12.33 16.32
C GLN A 143 -21.68 -10.91 16.35
N HIS A 144 -20.72 -10.65 17.24
CA HIS A 144 -20.03 -9.34 17.34
C HIS A 144 -18.74 -9.28 16.52
N VAL A 145 -18.25 -10.41 16.01
CA VAL A 145 -17.11 -10.42 15.11
C VAL A 145 -17.51 -9.70 13.81
N ARG A 146 -16.67 -8.77 13.38
CA ARG A 146 -16.82 -7.93 12.19
C ARG A 146 -15.73 -8.18 11.16
N HIS A 147 -14.56 -8.63 11.60
CA HIS A 147 -13.41 -8.86 10.75
C HIS A 147 -12.88 -10.27 10.97
N LEU A 148 -12.78 -11.05 9.89
CA LEU A 148 -12.20 -12.38 9.89
C LEU A 148 -11.02 -12.39 8.91
N ALA A 149 -9.82 -12.69 9.41
CA ALA A 149 -8.68 -13.06 8.58
C ALA A 149 -8.35 -14.53 8.85
N ILE A 150 -8.33 -15.34 7.81
CA ILE A 150 -8.17 -16.78 7.97
C ILE A 150 -7.32 -17.35 6.86
N SER A 151 -6.36 -18.21 7.23
CA SER A 151 -5.80 -19.13 6.26
C SER A 151 -6.63 -20.39 6.19
N ALA A 152 -6.54 -21.12 5.10
CA ALA A 152 -7.09 -22.47 5.00
C ALA A 152 -6.05 -23.35 4.30
N PRO A 153 -5.91 -24.63 4.68
CA PRO A 153 -5.29 -25.64 3.83
C PRO A 153 -6.32 -26.15 2.80
N PRO A 154 -5.88 -26.82 1.72
CA PRO A 154 -6.82 -27.36 0.73
C PRO A 154 -7.82 -28.28 1.41
N LEU A 155 -9.10 -27.89 1.39
CA LEU A 155 -10.18 -28.61 2.03
C LEU A 155 -10.50 -29.85 1.19
N LYS A 156 -9.80 -30.97 1.42
CA LYS A 156 -10.07 -32.24 0.72
C LYS A 156 -11.45 -32.83 1.06
N ALA A 157 -12.11 -32.30 2.09
CA ALA A 157 -13.47 -32.63 2.49
C ALA A 157 -14.24 -31.33 2.70
N ARG A 158 -15.55 -31.31 2.38
CA ARG A 158 -16.44 -30.20 2.71
C ARG A 158 -16.39 -29.94 4.22
N THR A 159 -15.60 -28.98 4.65
CA THR A 159 -15.59 -28.59 6.05
C THR A 159 -16.84 -27.76 6.33
N SER A 160 -17.50 -28.00 7.46
CA SER A 160 -18.61 -27.13 7.90
C SER A 160 -18.16 -25.71 8.23
N PHE A 161 -16.86 -25.42 8.13
CA PHE A 161 -16.25 -24.18 8.59
C PHE A 161 -16.92 -22.92 8.03
N PHE A 162 -17.15 -22.84 6.71
CA PHE A 162 -17.81 -21.68 6.13
C PHE A 162 -19.29 -21.59 6.53
N VAL A 163 -19.97 -22.73 6.73
CA VAL A 163 -21.33 -22.78 7.27
C VAL A 163 -21.37 -22.28 8.72
N ASP A 164 -20.40 -22.70 9.54
CA ASP A 164 -20.20 -22.22 10.91
C ASP A 164 -19.91 -20.72 10.93
N ALA A 165 -19.09 -20.22 10.00
CA ALA A 165 -18.80 -18.79 9.87
C ALA A 165 -20.06 -17.99 9.55
N CYS A 166 -20.86 -18.41 8.56
CA CYS A 166 -22.13 -17.75 8.20
C CYS A 166 -23.11 -17.74 9.39
N SER A 167 -23.26 -18.86 10.09
CA SER A 167 -24.24 -18.99 11.17
C SER A 167 -23.84 -18.24 12.44
N ARG A 168 -22.54 -18.16 12.76
CA ARG A 168 -22.03 -17.56 13.99
C ARG A 168 -21.63 -16.09 13.82
N MET A 169 -21.25 -15.68 12.62
CA MET A 169 -20.78 -14.32 12.32
C MET A 169 -21.58 -13.68 11.16
N PRO A 170 -22.92 -13.60 11.25
CA PRO A 170 -23.75 -13.12 10.14
C PRO A 170 -23.51 -11.65 9.76
N ASN A 171 -23.01 -10.83 10.71
CA ASN A 171 -22.76 -9.40 10.54
C ASN A 171 -21.30 -9.09 10.15
N LEU A 172 -20.63 -10.00 9.42
CA LEU A 172 -19.23 -9.82 9.05
C LEU A 172 -19.08 -8.69 8.03
N HIS A 173 -18.19 -7.73 8.31
CA HIS A 173 -17.89 -6.60 7.43
C HIS A 173 -16.63 -6.84 6.57
N SER A 174 -15.67 -7.61 7.06
CA SER A 174 -14.41 -7.85 6.36
C SER A 174 -14.04 -9.33 6.39
N LEU A 175 -13.73 -9.87 5.22
CA LEU A 175 -13.20 -11.21 5.03
C LEU A 175 -11.84 -11.13 4.34
N ASP A 176 -10.80 -11.69 4.97
CA ASP A 176 -9.45 -11.82 4.42
C ASP A 176 -9.10 -13.31 4.38
N LEU A 177 -8.99 -13.84 3.16
CA LEU A 177 -8.69 -15.26 2.91
C LEU A 177 -7.24 -15.40 2.46
N ARG A 178 -6.44 -16.11 3.26
CA ARG A 178 -4.99 -16.26 3.08
C ARG A 178 -4.59 -17.69 2.73
N VAL A 179 -4.58 -18.04 1.45
CA VAL A 179 -4.46 -19.44 1.00
C VAL A 179 -3.52 -19.58 -0.19
N SER A 180 -2.75 -20.66 -0.23
CA SER A 180 -1.73 -20.92 -1.25
C SER A 180 -2.08 -22.14 -2.12
N TYR A 181 -3.31 -22.18 -2.62
CA TYR A 181 -3.80 -23.22 -3.52
C TYR A 181 -4.83 -22.64 -4.50
N PRO A 182 -5.20 -23.36 -5.59
CA PRO A 182 -6.13 -22.86 -6.60
C PRO A 182 -7.56 -22.68 -6.07
N VAL A 183 -8.27 -21.62 -6.47
CA VAL A 183 -9.61 -21.31 -5.96
C VAL A 183 -10.65 -22.34 -6.39
N ARG A 184 -10.46 -23.00 -7.55
CA ARG A 184 -11.28 -24.13 -8.04
C ARG A 184 -11.48 -25.26 -7.02
N LEU A 185 -10.60 -25.39 -6.03
CA LEU A 185 -10.73 -26.39 -4.96
C LEU A 185 -11.79 -26.02 -3.90
N ILE A 186 -12.11 -24.73 -3.75
CA ILE A 186 -13.03 -24.23 -2.70
C ILE A 186 -14.08 -23.25 -3.24
N GLU A 187 -14.12 -22.98 -4.54
CA GLU A 187 -14.96 -21.93 -5.15
C GLU A 187 -16.44 -22.09 -4.78
N ALA A 188 -16.97 -23.32 -4.82
CA ALA A 188 -18.35 -23.59 -4.43
C ALA A 188 -18.64 -23.22 -2.98
N ASP A 189 -17.77 -23.63 -2.05
CA ASP A 189 -17.94 -23.34 -0.62
C ASP A 189 -17.72 -21.83 -0.33
N LEU A 190 -16.82 -21.17 -1.06
CA LEU A 190 -16.60 -19.73 -0.99
C LEU A 190 -17.82 -18.93 -1.50
N LEU A 191 -18.47 -19.38 -2.58
CA LEU A 191 -19.70 -18.75 -3.06
C LEU A 191 -20.85 -18.90 -2.04
N GLU A 192 -20.96 -20.05 -1.37
CA GLU A 192 -21.91 -20.23 -0.27
C GLU A 192 -21.60 -19.30 0.92
N LEU A 193 -20.32 -19.16 1.29
CA LEU A 193 -19.88 -18.21 2.31
C LEU A 193 -20.28 -16.78 1.94
N LEU A 194 -19.93 -16.34 0.72
CA LEU A 194 -20.26 -15.00 0.25
C LEU A 194 -21.75 -14.76 0.30
N ARG A 195 -22.60 -15.70 -0.16
CA ARG A 195 -24.07 -15.58 -0.06
C ARG A 195 -24.55 -15.41 1.37
N GLY A 196 -23.98 -16.16 2.30
CA GLY A 196 -24.35 -16.12 3.72
C GLY A 196 -23.93 -14.87 4.48
N LEU A 197 -23.10 -14.00 3.88
CA LEU A 197 -22.59 -12.77 4.51
C LEU A 197 -23.14 -11.51 3.81
N PRO A 198 -24.32 -11.00 4.19
CA PRO A 198 -24.99 -9.89 3.50
C PRO A 198 -24.32 -8.53 3.71
N ASP A 199 -23.71 -8.30 4.88
CA ASP A 199 -23.17 -7.00 5.30
C ASP A 199 -21.69 -6.79 4.94
N LEU A 200 -21.16 -7.63 4.05
CA LEU A 200 -19.76 -7.64 3.68
C LEU A 200 -19.39 -6.35 2.94
N ARG A 201 -18.36 -5.67 3.45
CA ARG A 201 -17.84 -4.39 2.93
C ARG A 201 -16.48 -4.50 2.29
N LYS A 202 -15.67 -5.43 2.77
CA LYS A 202 -14.30 -5.64 2.31
C LYS A 202 -14.02 -7.13 2.12
N VAL A 203 -13.48 -7.48 0.96
CA VAL A 203 -12.85 -8.78 0.73
C VAL A 203 -11.39 -8.61 0.34
N ILE A 204 -10.55 -9.45 0.92
CA ILE A 204 -9.15 -9.61 0.53
C ILE A 204 -8.97 -11.08 0.15
N PHE A 205 -8.53 -11.31 -1.08
CA PHE A 205 -8.25 -12.65 -1.58
C PHE A 205 -6.78 -12.78 -1.97
N PRO A 206 -6.27 -14.02 -2.12
CA PRO A 206 -5.04 -14.23 -2.87
C PRO A 206 -5.23 -13.75 -4.31
N GLU A 207 -4.12 -13.45 -4.96
CA GLU A 207 -4.12 -13.18 -6.39
C GLU A 207 -4.67 -14.40 -7.18
N PHE A 208 -5.36 -14.15 -8.31
CA PHE A 208 -6.09 -15.12 -9.14
C PHE A 208 -7.38 -15.72 -8.55
N TYR A 209 -7.86 -15.23 -7.40
CA TYR A 209 -9.13 -15.71 -6.81
C TYR A 209 -10.37 -15.01 -7.33
N LEU A 210 -10.22 -13.90 -8.06
CA LEU A 210 -11.35 -13.11 -8.53
C LEU A 210 -11.93 -13.70 -9.83
N THR A 211 -12.56 -14.88 -9.74
CA THR A 211 -13.16 -15.58 -10.88
C THR A 211 -14.46 -14.92 -11.34
N SER A 212 -14.94 -15.29 -12.53
CA SER A 212 -16.24 -14.88 -13.07
C SER A 212 -17.39 -15.11 -12.10
N ALA A 213 -17.43 -16.28 -11.44
CA ALA A 213 -18.49 -16.65 -10.52
C ALA A 213 -18.44 -15.81 -9.24
N ILE A 214 -17.24 -15.58 -8.70
CA ILE A 214 -17.02 -14.78 -7.49
C ILE A 214 -17.39 -13.31 -7.74
N VAL A 215 -16.96 -12.72 -8.86
CA VAL A 215 -17.34 -11.35 -9.22
C VAL A 215 -18.85 -11.22 -9.42
N SER A 216 -19.48 -12.20 -10.08
CA SER A 216 -20.94 -12.20 -10.27
C SER A 216 -21.67 -12.20 -8.92
N GLU A 217 -21.19 -12.95 -7.93
CA GLU A 217 -21.77 -12.99 -6.59
C GLU A 217 -21.50 -11.70 -5.80
N LEU A 218 -20.28 -11.18 -5.85
CA LEU A 218 -19.91 -9.91 -5.19
C LEU A 218 -20.65 -8.71 -5.79
N SER A 219 -20.96 -8.74 -7.09
CA SER A 219 -21.70 -7.67 -7.77
C SER A 219 -23.07 -7.41 -7.13
N ARG A 220 -23.70 -8.45 -6.57
CA ARG A 220 -25.01 -8.39 -5.90
C ARG A 220 -24.93 -7.85 -4.47
N LYS A 221 -23.74 -7.64 -3.91
CA LYS A 221 -23.56 -7.16 -2.54
C LYS A 221 -23.77 -5.66 -2.44
N LYS A 222 -24.75 -5.26 -1.62
CA LYS A 222 -25.16 -3.85 -1.47
C LYS A 222 -24.13 -2.98 -0.75
N HIS A 223 -23.26 -3.60 0.04
CA HIS A 223 -22.35 -2.88 0.95
C HIS A 223 -20.88 -3.09 0.62
N ILE A 224 -20.55 -3.80 -0.46
CA ILE A 224 -19.15 -4.04 -0.85
C ILE A 224 -18.54 -2.72 -1.34
N ILE A 225 -17.44 -2.32 -0.70
CA ILE A 225 -16.69 -1.09 -0.98
C ILE A 225 -15.30 -1.43 -1.53
N VAL A 226 -14.72 -2.54 -1.04
CA VAL A 226 -13.34 -2.92 -1.31
C VAL A 226 -13.27 -4.39 -1.73
N ILE A 227 -12.69 -4.64 -2.91
CA ILE A 227 -12.30 -5.96 -3.40
C ILE A 227 -10.83 -5.86 -3.78
N ARG A 228 -9.93 -6.47 -3.02
CA ARG A 228 -8.50 -6.40 -3.30
C ARG A 228 -7.81 -7.74 -3.14
N PHE A 229 -6.58 -7.83 -3.62
CA PHE A 229 -5.63 -8.85 -3.22
C PHE A 229 -4.38 -8.19 -2.64
N GLU A 230 -3.58 -8.95 -1.90
CA GLU A 230 -2.32 -8.49 -1.33
C GLU A 230 -1.17 -9.37 -1.82
N PHE A 231 0.01 -8.76 -2.05
CA PHE A 231 1.20 -9.47 -2.52
C PHE A 231 2.06 -10.04 -1.39
N THR A 232 1.57 -10.01 -0.16
CA THR A 232 2.33 -10.52 0.99
C THR A 232 2.49 -12.03 0.86
N PRO A 233 3.66 -12.61 1.21
CA PRO A 233 3.85 -14.06 1.21
C PRO A 233 2.79 -14.80 2.04
N GLU A 234 2.25 -14.14 3.07
CA GLU A 234 1.18 -14.63 3.92
C GLU A 234 -0.18 -14.71 3.22
N GLN A 235 -0.48 -13.84 2.24
CA GLN A 235 -1.76 -13.86 1.52
C GLN A 235 -1.93 -15.14 0.70
N GLY A 236 -0.82 -15.68 0.19
CA GLY A 236 -0.82 -16.83 -0.71
C GLY A 236 -1.11 -16.45 -2.16
N LEU A 237 -1.30 -17.46 -3.01
CA LEU A 237 -1.37 -17.33 -4.47
C LEU A 237 -2.27 -18.41 -5.05
N GLY A 238 -3.19 -18.03 -5.95
CA GLY A 238 -3.98 -18.94 -6.77
C GLY A 238 -3.24 -19.41 -8.04
N GLU A 239 -3.97 -19.80 -9.07
CA GLU A 239 -3.40 -20.17 -10.37
C GLU A 239 -4.11 -19.42 -11.51
N GLU A 240 -3.35 -19.12 -12.55
CA GLU A 240 -3.79 -18.35 -13.74
C GLU A 240 -4.99 -18.99 -14.45
N GLU A 241 -5.08 -20.33 -14.48
CA GLU A 241 -6.17 -21.02 -15.19
C GLU A 241 -7.55 -20.74 -14.58
N ASP A 242 -7.61 -20.31 -13.31
CA ASP A 242 -8.88 -19.99 -12.64
C ASP A 242 -9.48 -18.67 -13.15
N VAL A 243 -8.68 -17.81 -13.81
CA VAL A 243 -9.12 -16.53 -14.38
C VAL A 243 -8.99 -16.44 -15.91
N ASP A 244 -8.59 -17.52 -16.57
CA ASP A 244 -8.42 -17.57 -18.04
C ASP A 244 -9.72 -17.34 -18.85
N SER A 245 -10.87 -17.52 -18.22
CA SER A 245 -12.19 -17.33 -18.81
C SER A 245 -13.02 -16.30 -18.03
N PHE A 246 -12.43 -15.12 -17.82
CA PHE A 246 -13.01 -14.06 -16.99
C PHE A 246 -14.19 -13.36 -17.68
N SER A 247 -15.41 -13.86 -17.51
CA SER A 247 -16.65 -13.27 -18.04
C SER A 247 -17.77 -13.27 -16.99
N PRO A 248 -17.69 -12.41 -15.97
CA PRO A 248 -18.72 -12.30 -14.95
C PRO A 248 -20.04 -11.78 -15.51
N VAL A 249 -21.15 -12.24 -14.92
CA VAL A 249 -22.50 -11.77 -15.23
C VAL A 249 -22.85 -10.66 -14.24
N ILE A 250 -23.03 -9.45 -14.77
CA ILE A 250 -23.38 -8.26 -14.00
C ILE A 250 -24.81 -7.86 -14.35
N GLU A 251 -25.62 -7.58 -13.34
CA GLU A 251 -27.02 -7.19 -13.48
C GLU A 251 -27.24 -5.75 -13.00
N GLN A 252 -28.43 -5.20 -13.28
CA GLN A 252 -28.78 -3.85 -12.85
C GLN A 252 -28.64 -3.69 -11.33
N GLY A 253 -27.95 -2.62 -10.91
CA GLY A 253 -27.70 -2.34 -9.49
C GLY A 253 -26.46 -3.04 -8.93
N ALA A 254 -25.62 -3.62 -9.79
CA ALA A 254 -24.33 -4.16 -9.40
C ALA A 254 -23.40 -3.10 -8.80
N PHE A 255 -22.58 -3.54 -7.83
CA PHE A 255 -21.51 -2.75 -7.21
C PHE A 255 -21.92 -1.32 -6.80
N PRO A 256 -22.99 -1.15 -6.01
CA PRO A 256 -23.53 0.18 -5.72
C PRO A 256 -22.59 1.07 -4.89
N MET A 257 -21.64 0.48 -4.17
CA MET A 257 -20.71 1.19 -3.29
C MET A 257 -19.23 0.86 -3.56
N LEU A 258 -18.91 0.12 -4.62
CA LEU A 258 -17.54 -0.32 -4.89
C LEU A 258 -16.66 0.88 -5.28
N GLN A 259 -15.55 1.04 -4.55
CA GLN A 259 -14.60 2.15 -4.72
C GLN A 259 -13.17 1.66 -4.98
N ASP A 260 -12.79 0.52 -4.40
CA ASP A 260 -11.44 -0.05 -4.50
C ASP A 260 -11.54 -1.45 -5.09
N LEU A 261 -10.94 -1.65 -6.26
CA LEU A 261 -11.00 -2.89 -7.02
C LEU A 261 -9.61 -3.29 -7.51
N SER A 262 -9.16 -4.47 -7.13
CA SER A 262 -7.98 -5.13 -7.70
C SER A 262 -8.41 -6.33 -8.55
N ILE A 263 -7.96 -6.37 -9.81
CA ILE A 263 -8.28 -7.44 -10.77
C ILE A 263 -6.99 -8.01 -11.34
N THR A 264 -6.88 -9.34 -11.35
CA THR A 264 -5.91 -10.07 -12.15
C THR A 264 -6.64 -10.85 -13.24
N ALA A 265 -6.50 -10.43 -14.50
CA ALA A 265 -7.16 -11.06 -15.65
C ALA A 265 -6.46 -10.64 -16.95
N ARG A 266 -6.86 -11.24 -18.07
CA ARG A 266 -6.43 -10.80 -19.40
C ARG A 266 -6.97 -9.41 -19.69
N LEU A 267 -6.20 -8.62 -20.42
CA LEU A 267 -6.54 -7.23 -20.68
C LEU A 267 -7.84 -7.08 -21.49
N GLU A 268 -8.05 -7.92 -22.50
CA GLU A 268 -9.30 -8.00 -23.28
C GLU A 268 -10.55 -8.21 -22.40
N ASP A 269 -10.42 -9.05 -21.38
CA ASP A 269 -11.52 -9.36 -20.47
C ASP A 269 -11.80 -8.21 -19.51
N ILE A 270 -10.76 -7.50 -19.05
CA ILE A 270 -10.91 -6.29 -18.24
C ILE A 270 -11.57 -5.19 -19.06
N ILE A 271 -11.16 -4.97 -20.31
CA ILE A 271 -11.78 -4.01 -21.22
C ILE A 271 -13.27 -4.31 -21.37
N ARG A 272 -13.63 -5.57 -21.61
CA ARG A 272 -15.03 -5.99 -21.73
C ARG A 272 -15.81 -5.82 -20.43
N PHE A 273 -15.21 -6.14 -19.28
CA PHE A 273 -15.83 -6.01 -17.96
C PHE A 273 -16.11 -4.56 -17.59
N MET A 274 -15.12 -3.68 -17.77
CA MET A 274 -15.28 -2.25 -17.53
C MET A 274 -16.21 -1.63 -18.57
N GLY A 275 -16.10 -2.07 -19.82
CA GLY A 275 -16.94 -1.66 -20.95
C GLY A 275 -18.42 -2.06 -20.88
N ALA A 276 -18.80 -2.98 -19.98
CA ALA A 276 -20.13 -3.57 -19.93
C ALA A 276 -21.20 -2.63 -19.34
N ASP A 277 -22.47 -2.93 -19.65
CA ASP A 277 -23.59 -2.34 -18.94
C ASP A 277 -23.50 -2.69 -17.44
N PHE A 278 -23.78 -1.71 -16.58
CA PHE A 278 -23.68 -1.85 -15.11
C PHE A 278 -22.28 -2.12 -14.57
N ALA A 279 -21.24 -1.83 -15.35
CA ALA A 279 -19.86 -1.84 -14.87
C ALA A 279 -19.68 -0.96 -13.60
N PRO A 280 -18.67 -1.27 -12.77
CA PRO A 280 -18.41 -0.52 -11.54
C PRO A 280 -17.83 0.88 -11.84
N ILE A 281 -18.70 1.85 -12.12
CA ILE A 281 -18.32 3.21 -12.52
C ILE A 281 -17.88 4.14 -11.36
N HIS A 282 -18.16 3.76 -10.11
CA HIS A 282 -17.85 4.58 -8.92
C HIS A 282 -16.46 4.29 -8.33
N ILE A 283 -15.60 3.60 -9.07
CA ILE A 283 -14.26 3.23 -8.62
C ILE A 283 -13.39 4.49 -8.50
N THR A 284 -12.68 4.59 -7.37
CA THR A 284 -11.67 5.60 -7.08
C THR A 284 -10.26 5.01 -7.11
N CYS A 285 -10.10 3.72 -6.78
CA CYS A 285 -8.84 3.00 -6.84
C CYS A 285 -8.99 1.73 -7.69
N LEU A 286 -8.20 1.63 -8.75
CA LEU A 286 -8.18 0.48 -9.64
C LEU A 286 -6.77 -0.09 -9.75
N TYR A 287 -6.61 -1.34 -9.36
CA TYR A 287 -5.38 -2.10 -9.53
C TYR A 287 -5.59 -3.18 -10.59
N ILE A 288 -4.81 -3.16 -11.66
CA ILE A 288 -4.89 -4.12 -12.77
C ILE A 288 -3.57 -4.87 -12.83
N HIS A 289 -3.67 -6.19 -12.84
CA HIS A 289 -2.57 -7.08 -13.19
C HIS A 289 -2.96 -7.99 -14.34
N THR A 290 -2.06 -8.15 -15.29
CA THR A 290 -2.18 -9.14 -16.36
C THR A 290 -0.93 -10.00 -16.39
N TYR A 291 -1.14 -11.29 -16.67
CA TYR A 291 -0.13 -12.34 -16.68
C TYR A 291 0.18 -12.83 -18.11
N VAL A 292 -0.50 -12.27 -19.12
CA VAL A 292 -0.30 -12.61 -20.54
C VAL A 292 0.41 -11.46 -21.25
N GLU A 293 1.24 -11.80 -22.25
CA GLU A 293 1.87 -10.83 -23.14
C GLU A 293 0.81 -10.01 -23.88
N LEU A 294 1.07 -8.71 -24.01
CA LEU A 294 0.08 -7.71 -24.42
C LEU A 294 0.42 -7.08 -25.76
N GLU A 295 -0.62 -6.61 -26.44
CA GLU A 295 -0.50 -5.71 -27.56
C GLU A 295 -0.83 -4.26 -27.12
N PRO A 296 -0.03 -3.24 -27.46
CA PRO A 296 -0.24 -1.87 -26.98
C PRO A 296 -1.60 -1.26 -27.31
N GLU A 297 -2.23 -1.73 -28.40
CA GLU A 297 -3.57 -1.30 -28.79
C GLU A 297 -4.63 -1.65 -27.74
N GLU A 298 -4.47 -2.78 -27.06
CA GLU A 298 -5.36 -3.21 -25.97
C GLU A 298 -5.21 -2.27 -24.77
N LEU A 299 -3.98 -1.90 -24.41
CA LEU A 299 -3.73 -0.98 -23.30
C LEU A 299 -4.30 0.41 -23.56
N HIS A 300 -4.12 0.92 -24.79
CA HIS A 300 -4.76 2.17 -25.19
C HIS A 300 -6.29 2.06 -25.11
N THR A 301 -6.87 0.96 -25.59
CA THR A 301 -8.31 0.71 -25.53
C THR A 301 -8.83 0.66 -24.10
N LEU A 302 -8.08 0.04 -23.18
CA LEU A 302 -8.39 0.05 -21.76
C LEU A 302 -8.42 1.49 -21.23
N PHE A 303 -7.38 2.28 -21.46
CA PHE A 303 -7.32 3.66 -20.95
C PHE A 303 -8.39 4.57 -21.56
N VAL A 304 -8.77 4.35 -22.83
CA VAL A 304 -9.94 5.01 -23.44
C VAL A 304 -11.25 4.59 -22.75
N THR A 305 -11.38 3.32 -22.40
CA THR A 305 -12.57 2.79 -21.71
C THR A 305 -12.69 3.37 -20.30
N LEU A 306 -11.60 3.34 -19.53
CA LEU A 306 -11.53 3.86 -18.17
C LEU A 306 -11.77 5.38 -18.11
N SER A 307 -11.16 6.15 -19.02
CA SER A 307 -11.36 7.61 -19.07
C SER A 307 -12.80 8.02 -19.34
N LYS A 308 -13.55 7.21 -20.10
CA LYS A 308 -14.97 7.47 -20.40
C LYS A 308 -15.92 7.06 -19.28
N GLN A 309 -15.61 5.99 -18.56
CA GLN A 309 -16.56 5.37 -17.62
C GLN A 309 -16.25 5.65 -16.15
N CYS A 310 -14.98 5.78 -15.80
CA CYS A 310 -14.51 5.87 -14.41
C CYS A 310 -14.04 7.29 -14.07
N CYS A 311 -14.92 8.29 -14.19
CA CYS A 311 -14.55 9.70 -14.00
C CYS A 311 -14.11 10.05 -12.56
N LEU A 312 -14.42 9.19 -11.58
CA LEU A 312 -14.02 9.33 -10.17
C LEU A 312 -12.65 8.71 -9.85
N LEU A 313 -11.99 8.09 -10.84
CA LEU A 313 -10.73 7.40 -10.65
C LEU A 313 -9.64 8.37 -10.20
N SER A 314 -9.08 8.14 -9.01
CA SER A 314 -7.99 8.90 -8.43
C SER A 314 -6.68 8.12 -8.40
N GLU A 315 -6.75 6.80 -8.32
CA GLU A 315 -5.58 5.93 -8.26
C GLU A 315 -5.70 4.81 -9.29
N LEU A 316 -4.70 4.70 -10.16
CA LEU A 316 -4.62 3.66 -11.17
C LEU A 316 -3.24 3.00 -11.12
N TYR A 317 -3.24 1.69 -10.90
CA TYR A 317 -2.05 0.86 -10.90
C TYR A 317 -2.20 -0.19 -12.00
N THR A 318 -1.20 -0.27 -12.89
CA THR A 318 -1.22 -1.17 -14.05
C THR A 318 0.06 -1.99 -14.09
N LYS A 319 -0.02 -3.24 -13.66
CA LYS A 319 1.08 -4.20 -13.70
C LYS A 319 0.94 -5.10 -14.93
N LEU A 320 1.89 -4.98 -15.84
CA LEU A 320 1.88 -5.58 -17.19
C LEU A 320 3.14 -6.44 -17.42
N LEU A 321 3.65 -7.08 -16.36
CA LEU A 321 4.97 -7.70 -16.35
C LEU A 321 4.89 -9.22 -16.46
N ASP A 322 5.15 -9.75 -17.67
CA ASP A 322 5.48 -11.16 -17.88
C ASP A 322 7.01 -11.35 -17.92
N VAL A 323 7.55 -12.00 -16.87
CA VAL A 323 8.99 -12.24 -16.70
C VAL A 323 9.45 -13.48 -17.49
N HIS A 324 8.55 -14.31 -18.01
CA HIS A 324 8.89 -15.59 -18.66
C HIS A 324 9.55 -15.40 -20.04
N ASN A 325 9.41 -14.22 -20.65
CA ASN A 325 9.86 -13.98 -22.03
C ASN A 325 11.17 -13.19 -22.13
N ARG A 326 12.02 -13.59 -23.10
CA ARG A 326 13.37 -13.04 -23.39
C ARG A 326 13.44 -11.51 -23.39
N ARG A 327 14.60 -10.95 -22.97
CA ARG A 327 14.91 -9.49 -22.90
C ARG A 327 14.93 -8.73 -24.23
N LYS A 328 14.66 -9.38 -25.36
CA LYS A 328 14.71 -8.70 -26.64
C LYS A 328 13.59 -7.68 -26.69
N LEU A 329 13.97 -6.42 -26.82
CA LEU A 329 13.01 -5.34 -26.98
C LEU A 329 12.36 -5.43 -28.36
N VAL A 330 11.05 -5.25 -28.37
CA VAL A 330 10.25 -5.09 -29.58
C VAL A 330 9.66 -3.70 -29.49
N SER A 331 10.20 -2.74 -30.23
CA SER A 331 9.84 -1.32 -30.07
C SER A 331 8.35 -1.06 -30.30
N ALA A 332 7.72 -1.84 -31.19
CA ALA A 332 6.29 -1.78 -31.44
C ALA A 332 5.42 -2.16 -30.23
N LYS A 333 5.99 -2.80 -29.20
CA LYS A 333 5.32 -3.18 -27.96
C LYS A 333 5.58 -2.22 -26.79
N GLN A 334 6.34 -1.14 -27.00
CA GLN A 334 6.56 -0.14 -25.95
C GLN A 334 5.28 0.67 -25.71
N ILE A 335 5.06 1.05 -24.46
CA ILE A 335 4.07 2.05 -24.10
C ILE A 335 4.56 3.39 -24.64
N THR A 336 3.70 4.12 -25.35
CA THR A 336 4.00 5.45 -25.88
C THR A 336 3.17 6.51 -25.18
N PHE A 337 3.49 7.79 -25.41
CA PHE A 337 2.64 8.89 -24.96
C PHE A 337 1.19 8.76 -25.44
N ASP A 338 0.97 8.34 -26.70
CA ASP A 338 -0.37 8.12 -27.25
C ASP A 338 -1.14 7.02 -26.52
N THR A 339 -0.45 5.99 -26.01
CA THR A 339 -1.07 4.99 -25.13
C THR A 339 -1.63 5.65 -23.87
N LEU A 340 -0.87 6.54 -23.23
CA LEU A 340 -1.21 7.19 -21.96
C LEU A 340 -2.19 8.37 -22.09
N ARG A 341 -2.20 9.03 -23.25
CA ARG A 341 -2.98 10.26 -23.53
C ARG A 341 -4.44 10.22 -23.04
N PRO A 342 -5.22 9.12 -23.15
CA PRO A 342 -6.60 9.09 -22.65
C PRO A 342 -6.72 9.40 -21.15
N LEU A 343 -5.73 9.03 -20.34
CA LEU A 343 -5.72 9.23 -18.89
C LEU A 343 -5.56 10.71 -18.49
N LEU A 344 -5.06 11.57 -19.39
CA LEU A 344 -4.96 13.01 -19.15
C LEU A 344 -6.33 13.68 -18.96
N SER A 345 -7.40 13.02 -19.41
CA SER A 345 -8.77 13.51 -19.24
C SER A 345 -9.39 13.19 -17.87
N LEU A 346 -8.73 12.39 -17.03
CA LEU A 346 -9.22 12.02 -15.70
C LEU A 346 -8.99 13.18 -14.71
N PRO A 347 -10.07 13.84 -14.21
CA PRO A 347 -9.94 15.09 -13.46
C PRO A 347 -9.42 14.89 -12.03
N HIS A 348 -9.49 13.66 -11.50
CA HIS A 348 -9.19 13.35 -10.11
C HIS A 348 -7.93 12.48 -9.94
N LEU A 349 -7.20 12.20 -11.01
CA LEU A 349 -6.03 11.33 -10.96
C LEU A 349 -4.92 11.95 -10.11
N THR A 350 -4.62 11.31 -8.99
CA THR A 350 -3.55 11.70 -8.05
C THR A 350 -2.42 10.69 -8.00
N THR A 351 -2.72 9.42 -8.31
CA THR A 351 -1.73 8.35 -8.35
C THR A 351 -1.84 7.59 -9.66
N PHE A 352 -0.72 7.48 -10.37
CA PHE A 352 -0.61 6.62 -11.54
C PHE A 352 0.67 5.81 -11.50
N GLU A 353 0.53 4.49 -11.64
CA GLU A 353 1.64 3.56 -11.73
C GLU A 353 1.45 2.64 -12.92
N VAL A 354 2.49 2.52 -13.74
CA VAL A 354 2.54 1.52 -14.79
C VAL A 354 3.86 0.77 -14.73
N MET A 355 3.78 -0.55 -14.58
CA MET A 355 4.92 -1.46 -14.59
C MET A 355 4.85 -2.31 -15.85
N HIS A 356 5.92 -2.28 -16.64
CA HIS A 356 5.94 -2.92 -17.95
C HIS A 356 7.33 -3.47 -18.28
N LYS A 357 7.37 -4.55 -19.06
CA LYS A 357 8.63 -5.20 -19.45
C LYS A 357 9.61 -4.27 -20.20
N TYR A 358 9.07 -3.38 -21.03
CA TYR A 358 9.85 -2.44 -21.85
C TYR A 358 9.75 -1.00 -21.31
N PRO A 359 10.80 -0.19 -21.47
CA PRO A 359 10.77 1.20 -21.04
C PRO A 359 9.73 1.96 -21.84
N VAL A 360 9.12 2.97 -21.20
CA VAL A 360 8.16 3.85 -21.86
C VAL A 360 8.89 4.68 -22.91
N ASN A 361 8.39 4.66 -24.15
CA ASN A 361 8.93 5.45 -25.24
C ASN A 361 8.22 6.80 -25.27
N ILE A 362 8.83 7.79 -24.62
CA ILE A 362 8.27 9.13 -24.43
C ILE A 362 9.38 10.18 -24.51
N SER A 363 9.11 11.32 -25.17
CA SER A 363 10.08 12.41 -25.29
C SER A 363 10.03 13.37 -24.08
N LEU A 364 11.01 14.28 -23.98
CA LEU A 364 11.01 15.32 -22.95
C LEU A 364 9.86 16.32 -23.13
N GLU A 365 9.47 16.60 -24.38
CA GLU A 365 8.33 17.47 -24.72
C GLU A 365 7.01 16.83 -24.30
N GLU A 366 6.85 15.52 -24.50
CA GLU A 366 5.67 14.77 -24.08
C GLU A 366 5.58 14.65 -22.55
N ILE A 367 6.72 14.54 -21.84
CA ILE A 367 6.77 14.64 -20.37
C ILE A 367 6.30 16.01 -19.88
N GLU A 368 6.68 17.10 -20.57
CA GLU A 368 6.18 18.44 -20.24
C GLU A 368 4.67 18.55 -20.42
N GLU A 369 4.12 18.00 -21.50
CA GLU A 369 2.67 17.93 -21.71
C GLU A 369 1.99 17.15 -20.58
N LEU A 370 2.48 15.94 -20.28
CA LEU A 370 1.96 15.07 -19.21
C LEU A 370 1.96 15.77 -17.85
N ALA A 371 3.08 16.36 -17.44
CA ALA A 371 3.19 17.05 -16.16
C ALA A 371 2.22 18.25 -16.06
N SER A 372 2.06 19.00 -17.16
CA SER A 372 1.16 20.16 -17.20
C SER A 372 -0.33 19.79 -17.05
N GLN A 373 -0.71 18.59 -17.50
CA GLN A 373 -2.10 18.11 -17.44
C GLN A 373 -2.45 17.43 -16.11
N TRP A 374 -1.46 17.12 -15.27
CA TRP A 374 -1.66 16.51 -13.95
C TRP A 374 -1.18 17.39 -12.79
N PRO A 375 -1.76 18.59 -12.59
CA PRO A 375 -1.32 19.50 -11.52
C PRO A 375 -1.63 18.99 -10.10
N ALA A 376 -2.58 18.05 -9.97
CA ALA A 376 -2.98 17.46 -8.69
C ALA A 376 -2.21 16.18 -8.32
N LEU A 377 -1.27 15.73 -9.17
CA LEU A 377 -0.53 14.49 -9.02
C LEU A 377 0.28 14.46 -7.72
N GLN A 378 0.23 13.33 -7.03
CA GLN A 378 0.89 13.09 -5.75
C GLN A 378 1.91 11.97 -5.83
N SER A 379 1.61 10.90 -6.58
CA SER A 379 2.52 9.80 -6.85
C SER A 379 2.48 9.42 -8.33
N LEU A 380 3.64 9.28 -8.95
CA LEU A 380 3.77 8.82 -10.33
C LEU A 380 4.89 7.79 -10.43
N SER A 381 4.60 6.63 -10.99
CA SER A 381 5.61 5.67 -11.45
C SER A 381 5.35 5.38 -12.93
N LEU A 382 6.28 5.82 -13.78
CA LEU A 382 6.22 5.62 -15.24
C LEU A 382 7.24 4.57 -15.65
N ASN A 383 7.11 3.39 -15.05
CA ASN A 383 7.95 2.21 -15.28
C ASN A 383 9.45 2.49 -15.07
N GLU A 384 9.85 2.79 -13.83
CA GLU A 384 11.26 2.97 -13.43
C GLU A 384 12.09 1.68 -13.45
N GLU A 385 11.44 0.53 -13.45
CA GLU A 385 12.07 -0.79 -13.32
C GLU A 385 11.83 -1.76 -14.50
N PRO A 386 12.03 -1.34 -15.76
CA PRO A 386 11.84 -2.21 -16.91
C PRO A 386 12.86 -3.36 -16.91
N LEU A 387 12.42 -4.52 -17.41
CA LEU A 387 13.28 -5.68 -17.67
C LEU A 387 14.25 -5.43 -18.83
N ALA A 388 13.80 -4.73 -19.89
CA ALA A 388 14.66 -4.29 -20.98
C ALA A 388 15.20 -2.88 -20.69
N MET A 389 16.52 -2.75 -20.55
CA MET A 389 17.14 -1.50 -20.07
C MET A 389 17.87 -0.72 -21.18
N HIS A 390 17.35 -0.76 -22.41
CA HIS A 390 17.88 -0.10 -23.62
C HIS A 390 16.75 0.51 -24.44
N ASP A 391 17.08 1.28 -25.48
CA ASP A 391 16.12 1.94 -26.40
C ASP A 391 15.08 2.81 -25.69
N PHE A 392 15.58 3.77 -24.90
CA PHE A 392 14.83 4.81 -24.20
C PHE A 392 15.50 6.18 -24.38
N THR A 393 14.75 7.25 -24.11
CA THR A 393 15.09 8.63 -24.49
C THR A 393 15.29 9.57 -23.30
N LEU A 394 14.79 9.20 -22.12
CA LEU A 394 14.76 10.09 -20.96
C LEU A 394 16.11 10.22 -20.26
N ASP A 395 16.39 11.45 -19.81
CA ASP A 395 17.49 11.80 -18.91
C ASP A 395 16.97 12.61 -17.70
N LEU A 396 17.87 13.11 -16.85
CA LEU A 396 17.49 13.87 -15.64
C LEU A 396 16.62 15.11 -15.91
N ARG A 397 16.60 15.65 -17.14
CA ARG A 397 15.73 16.79 -17.50
C ARG A 397 14.25 16.43 -17.43
N ALA A 398 13.90 15.14 -17.53
CA ALA A 398 12.53 14.66 -17.39
C ALA A 398 11.91 14.98 -16.02
N LEU A 399 12.72 15.28 -15.01
CA LEU A 399 12.25 15.66 -13.67
C LEU A 399 11.75 17.12 -13.59
N VAL A 400 12.29 18.00 -14.45
CA VAL A 400 12.04 19.45 -14.38
C VAL A 400 10.56 19.81 -14.59
N PRO A 401 9.83 19.22 -15.55
CA PRO A 401 8.42 19.57 -15.77
C PRO A 401 7.54 19.21 -14.57
N PHE A 402 7.78 18.07 -13.91
CA PHE A 402 7.05 17.66 -12.71
C PHE A 402 7.30 18.62 -11.54
N ALA A 403 8.54 19.06 -11.33
CA ALA A 403 8.86 20.05 -10.30
C ALA A 403 8.13 21.38 -10.51
N ARG A 404 7.89 21.75 -11.79
CA ARG A 404 7.22 22.98 -12.17
C ARG A 404 5.70 22.89 -12.04
N HIS A 405 5.09 21.80 -12.50
CA HIS A 405 3.64 21.70 -12.68
C HIS A 405 2.93 20.89 -11.59
N CYS A 406 3.63 20.02 -10.86
CA CYS A 406 3.05 19.09 -9.88
C CYS A 406 3.53 19.41 -8.44
N PRO A 407 3.01 20.46 -7.79
CA PRO A 407 3.49 20.92 -6.47
C PRO A 407 3.18 19.97 -5.32
N LYS A 408 2.26 19.02 -5.51
CA LYS A 408 1.85 18.01 -4.51
C LYS A 408 2.57 16.67 -4.67
N LEU A 409 3.48 16.55 -5.65
CA LEU A 409 4.17 15.31 -5.97
C LEU A 409 5.15 14.96 -4.85
N PHE A 410 4.86 13.90 -4.10
CA PHE A 410 5.72 13.37 -3.04
C PHE A 410 6.49 12.12 -3.48
N SER A 411 6.01 11.42 -4.51
CA SER A 411 6.62 10.20 -5.05
C SER A 411 6.75 10.29 -6.57
N LEU A 412 7.95 10.06 -7.11
CA LEU A 412 8.21 10.04 -8.54
C LEU A 412 9.12 8.88 -8.92
N GLY A 413 8.72 8.05 -9.87
CA GLY A 413 9.47 6.95 -10.45
C GLY A 413 9.58 7.09 -11.96
N LEU A 414 10.79 7.17 -12.48
CA LEU A 414 11.07 7.24 -13.91
C LEU A 414 12.32 6.43 -14.25
N PHE A 415 12.31 5.75 -15.41
CA PHE A 415 13.50 5.11 -15.94
C PHE A 415 14.25 6.07 -16.88
N MET A 416 15.50 6.41 -16.53
CA MET A 416 16.27 7.42 -17.25
C MET A 416 17.78 7.16 -17.24
N ASP A 417 18.51 7.81 -18.15
CA ASP A 417 19.97 7.89 -18.08
C ASP A 417 20.33 9.10 -17.20
N ALA A 418 20.95 8.84 -16.05
CA ALA A 418 21.36 9.89 -15.12
C ALA A 418 22.68 10.55 -15.53
N THR A 419 22.80 10.89 -16.81
CA THR A 419 23.86 11.75 -17.32
C THR A 419 23.43 13.20 -17.15
N ALA A 420 24.19 14.00 -16.40
CA ALA A 420 23.80 15.36 -16.11
C ALA A 420 23.83 16.22 -17.39
N PRO A 421 22.74 16.97 -17.69
CA PRO A 421 22.76 17.91 -18.80
C PRO A 421 23.72 19.07 -18.48
N GLN A 422 24.28 19.69 -19.52
CA GLN A 422 24.99 20.96 -19.37
C GLN A 422 23.97 22.05 -18.99
N ILE A 423 23.78 22.31 -17.70
CA ILE A 423 22.90 23.39 -17.26
C ILE A 423 23.57 24.73 -17.56
N HIS A 424 22.91 25.59 -18.34
CA HIS A 424 23.35 26.96 -18.50
C HIS A 424 23.17 27.73 -17.17
N PRO A 425 24.17 28.46 -16.67
CA PRO A 425 24.14 29.14 -15.36
C PRO A 425 22.99 30.13 -15.15
N ALA A 426 22.32 30.57 -16.23
CA ALA A 426 21.24 31.53 -16.21
C ALA A 426 19.83 30.91 -16.05
N GLN A 427 19.69 29.58 -16.10
CA GLN A 427 18.39 28.93 -16.03
C GLN A 427 18.02 28.63 -14.57
N GLU A 428 17.11 29.42 -14.00
CA GLU A 428 16.54 29.14 -12.67
C GLU A 428 15.63 27.91 -12.74
N LEU A 429 16.09 26.80 -12.15
CA LEU A 429 15.28 25.59 -11.97
C LEU A 429 14.38 25.75 -10.74
N ILE A 430 13.10 25.44 -10.92
CA ILE A 430 12.12 25.39 -9.83
C ILE A 430 12.30 24.05 -9.13
N PRO A 431 12.65 24.03 -7.83
CA PRO A 431 12.76 22.78 -7.08
C PRO A 431 11.39 22.21 -6.75
N PHE A 432 11.35 20.89 -6.53
CA PHE A 432 10.20 20.22 -5.95
C PHE A 432 9.91 20.76 -4.55
N THR A 433 8.63 20.95 -4.25
CA THR A 433 8.17 21.46 -2.95
C THR A 433 7.88 20.35 -1.95
N ALA A 434 7.43 19.18 -2.42
CA ALA A 434 6.92 18.10 -1.58
C ALA A 434 7.56 16.73 -1.86
N LEU A 435 8.53 16.63 -2.77
CA LEU A 435 9.11 15.34 -3.16
C LEU A 435 9.83 14.68 -1.98
N GLU A 436 9.33 13.52 -1.56
CA GLU A 436 9.87 12.70 -0.47
C GLU A 436 10.72 11.56 -1.01
N VAL A 437 10.29 10.90 -2.09
CA VAL A 437 11.01 9.75 -2.65
C VAL A 437 11.12 9.86 -4.17
N LEU A 438 12.33 9.71 -4.69
CA LEU A 438 12.62 9.54 -6.11
C LEU A 438 13.04 8.08 -6.36
N PHE A 439 12.14 7.31 -6.98
CA PHE A 439 12.39 5.95 -7.41
C PHE A 439 13.18 5.96 -8.72
N ILE A 440 14.38 5.41 -8.69
CA ILE A 440 15.25 5.31 -9.87
C ILE A 440 15.21 3.92 -10.50
N GLY A 441 14.65 2.92 -9.81
CA GLY A 441 14.50 1.55 -10.28
C GLY A 441 15.78 0.99 -10.92
N THR A 442 15.75 0.71 -12.22
CA THR A 442 16.89 0.17 -12.98
C THR A 442 17.69 1.25 -13.74
N SER A 443 17.44 2.53 -13.47
CA SER A 443 18.18 3.67 -14.06
C SER A 443 19.69 3.58 -13.78
N ARG A 444 20.52 4.17 -14.64
CA ARG A 444 21.98 4.14 -14.49
C ARG A 444 22.55 5.53 -14.23
N ALA A 445 23.33 5.67 -13.17
CA ALA A 445 24.14 6.87 -12.92
C ALA A 445 25.58 6.66 -13.40
N ARG A 446 25.91 7.18 -14.59
CA ARG A 446 27.26 7.08 -15.16
C ARG A 446 28.26 7.98 -14.44
N GLU A 447 27.80 9.18 -14.08
CA GLU A 447 28.59 10.20 -13.37
C GLU A 447 27.88 10.59 -12.07
N PRO A 448 28.02 9.81 -10.98
CA PRO A 448 27.26 10.01 -9.75
C PRO A 448 27.39 11.43 -9.17
N GLY A 449 28.58 12.03 -9.24
CA GLY A 449 28.80 13.40 -8.76
C GLY A 449 28.03 14.45 -9.57
N ALA A 450 28.00 14.33 -10.90
CA ALA A 450 27.28 15.25 -11.75
C ALA A 450 25.76 15.08 -11.60
N ALA A 451 25.29 13.83 -11.49
CA ALA A 451 23.89 13.52 -11.21
C ALA A 451 23.43 14.10 -9.86
N ALA A 452 24.20 13.88 -8.78
CA ALA A 452 23.91 14.47 -7.47
C ALA A 452 23.91 16.01 -7.53
N ALA A 453 24.84 16.61 -8.26
CA ALA A 453 24.91 18.06 -8.43
C ALA A 453 23.68 18.60 -9.17
N PHE A 454 23.16 17.89 -10.17
CA PHE A 454 21.91 18.23 -10.85
C PHE A 454 20.70 18.05 -9.92
N LEU A 455 20.57 16.90 -9.27
CA LEU A 455 19.43 16.58 -8.39
C LEU A 455 19.34 17.54 -7.20
N SER A 456 20.46 18.00 -6.66
CA SER A 456 20.46 19.02 -5.60
C SER A 456 19.87 20.37 -6.04
N CYS A 457 19.70 20.64 -7.35
CA CYS A 457 18.93 21.79 -7.83
C CYS A 457 17.42 21.62 -7.61
N LEU A 458 16.93 20.38 -7.65
CA LEU A 458 15.51 20.03 -7.75
C LEU A 458 14.96 19.45 -6.46
N CYS A 459 15.65 18.50 -5.84
CA CYS A 459 15.15 17.77 -4.68
C CYS A 459 15.20 18.61 -3.39
N PRO A 460 14.17 18.55 -2.54
CA PRO A 460 14.20 19.16 -1.22
C PRO A 460 15.09 18.36 -0.25
N LEU A 461 15.42 18.99 0.89
CA LEU A 461 16.15 18.32 1.96
C LEU A 461 15.28 17.19 2.54
N GLY A 462 15.84 15.98 2.62
CA GLY A 462 15.11 14.80 3.09
C GLY A 462 14.51 13.96 1.97
N CYS A 463 14.61 14.39 0.71
CA CYS A 463 14.26 13.54 -0.43
C CYS A 463 15.17 12.31 -0.47
N GLU A 464 14.58 11.13 -0.40
CA GLU A 464 15.25 9.84 -0.49
C GLU A 464 15.36 9.39 -1.94
N ILE A 465 16.47 8.74 -2.28
CA ILE A 465 16.67 8.10 -3.58
C ILE A 465 16.52 6.60 -3.37
N ASP A 466 15.49 6.01 -3.96
CA ASP A 466 15.21 4.58 -3.83
C ASP A 466 15.55 3.83 -5.13
N ALA A 467 16.44 2.85 -5.00
CA ALA A 467 16.90 1.98 -6.07
C ALA A 467 16.40 0.53 -5.92
N ALA A 468 15.46 0.30 -5.00
CA ALA A 468 14.82 -0.99 -4.81
C ALA A 468 14.00 -1.39 -6.04
N ILE A 469 13.84 -2.70 -6.23
CA ILE A 469 13.08 -3.27 -7.33
C ILE A 469 11.95 -4.09 -6.76
N THR A 470 10.73 -3.69 -7.07
CA THR A 470 9.53 -4.21 -6.41
C THR A 470 9.22 -5.62 -6.88
N TRP A 471 9.40 -5.92 -8.17
CA TRP A 471 9.13 -7.25 -8.70
C TRP A 471 10.11 -8.33 -8.20
N THR A 472 11.25 -7.99 -7.59
CA THR A 472 12.12 -8.99 -6.92
C THR A 472 11.58 -9.44 -5.56
N SER A 473 10.78 -8.59 -4.91
CA SER A 473 10.31 -8.79 -3.53
C SER A 473 9.05 -9.65 -3.43
N TYR A 474 8.22 -9.64 -4.47
CA TYR A 474 6.94 -10.35 -4.51
C TYR A 474 7.07 -11.59 -5.38
N GLY A 475 7.39 -12.71 -4.74
CA GLY A 475 7.72 -13.98 -5.39
C GLY A 475 6.56 -14.68 -6.09
N SER A 476 6.02 -14.07 -7.16
CA SER A 476 5.33 -14.81 -8.22
C SER A 476 6.24 -15.91 -8.76
N ARG A 477 5.68 -16.99 -9.32
CA ARG A 477 6.51 -18.04 -9.97
C ARG A 477 7.44 -17.43 -11.03
N SER A 478 6.97 -16.40 -11.74
CA SER A 478 7.71 -15.72 -12.81
C SER A 478 8.98 -14.99 -12.36
N CYS A 479 9.03 -14.45 -11.14
CA CYS A 479 10.23 -13.75 -10.64
C CYS A 479 11.33 -14.70 -10.15
N ARG A 480 11.03 -15.99 -9.93
CA ARG A 480 11.98 -16.98 -9.36
C ARG A 480 12.91 -17.62 -10.40
N GLU A 481 12.67 -17.39 -11.69
CA GLU A 481 13.40 -18.01 -12.80
C GLU A 481 14.23 -17.01 -13.61
N MET A 482 14.57 -15.86 -13.02
CA MET A 482 15.35 -14.86 -13.72
C MET A 482 16.79 -15.30 -13.98
N ASP A 483 17.26 -15.00 -15.19
CA ASP A 483 18.64 -15.22 -15.58
C ASP A 483 19.60 -14.44 -14.67
N SER A 484 20.59 -15.15 -14.12
CA SER A 484 21.71 -14.63 -13.33
C SER A 484 22.34 -13.34 -13.88
N THR A 485 22.44 -13.19 -15.21
CA THR A 485 23.04 -11.98 -15.79
C THR A 485 22.18 -10.73 -15.61
N ALA A 486 20.85 -10.88 -15.48
CA ALA A 486 19.93 -9.74 -15.28
C ALA A 486 20.08 -9.20 -13.87
N LEU A 487 20.18 -10.10 -12.90
CA LEU A 487 20.39 -9.75 -11.50
C LEU A 487 21.70 -8.98 -11.33
N VAL A 488 22.77 -9.42 -12.00
CA VAL A 488 24.06 -8.69 -11.98
C VAL A 488 23.96 -7.32 -12.63
N ASP A 489 23.28 -7.18 -13.78
CA ASP A 489 23.08 -5.87 -14.43
C ASP A 489 22.29 -4.90 -13.54
N ILE A 490 21.29 -5.40 -12.84
CA ILE A 490 20.47 -4.68 -11.86
C ILE A 490 21.31 -4.22 -10.66
N GLU A 491 22.08 -5.13 -10.08
CA GLU A 491 22.97 -4.82 -8.96
C GLU A 491 23.97 -3.74 -9.35
N ASN A 492 24.58 -3.84 -10.54
CA ASN A 492 25.51 -2.84 -11.04
C ASN A 492 24.87 -1.45 -11.22
N ARG A 493 23.62 -1.40 -11.70
CA ARG A 493 22.87 -0.15 -11.87
C ARG A 493 22.51 0.46 -10.52
N SER A 494 21.94 -0.31 -9.61
CA SER A 494 21.60 0.16 -8.25
C SER A 494 22.84 0.64 -7.46
N ALA A 495 23.98 -0.06 -7.59
CA ALA A 495 25.22 0.33 -6.91
C ALA A 495 25.73 1.72 -7.33
N SER A 496 25.48 2.14 -8.58
CA SER A 496 25.88 3.46 -9.07
C SER A 496 25.15 4.62 -8.38
N TRP A 497 23.94 4.36 -7.87
CA TRP A 497 23.13 5.35 -7.17
C TRP A 497 23.47 5.52 -5.70
N LYS A 498 24.14 4.54 -5.08
CA LYS A 498 24.60 4.66 -3.69
C LYS A 498 25.44 5.91 -3.46
N SER A 499 26.39 6.17 -4.36
CA SER A 499 27.22 7.37 -4.32
C SER A 499 26.40 8.66 -4.52
N VAL A 500 25.32 8.62 -5.30
CA VAL A 500 24.42 9.76 -5.47
C VAL A 500 23.67 10.04 -4.17
N SER A 501 23.12 9.00 -3.54
CA SER A 501 22.41 9.09 -2.26
C SER A 501 23.28 9.64 -1.14
N ASP A 502 24.57 9.27 -1.11
CA ASP A 502 25.54 9.76 -0.12
C ASP A 502 25.89 11.25 -0.36
N LEU A 503 26.03 11.68 -1.63
CA LEU A 503 26.44 13.04 -1.99
C LEU A 503 25.29 14.05 -1.98
N LEU A 504 24.08 13.62 -2.30
CA LEU A 504 22.93 14.50 -2.51
C LEU A 504 22.60 15.38 -1.29
N PRO A 505 22.52 14.87 -0.04
CA PRO A 505 22.25 15.69 1.13
C PRO A 505 23.30 16.80 1.33
N LEU A 506 24.58 16.50 1.07
CA LEU A 506 25.68 17.46 1.18
C LEU A 506 25.53 18.59 0.15
N PHE A 507 25.21 18.26 -1.10
CA PHE A 507 25.04 19.25 -2.16
C PHE A 507 23.78 20.11 -1.96
N ILE A 508 22.68 19.53 -1.46
CA ILE A 508 21.48 20.30 -1.09
C ILE A 508 21.81 21.33 0.00
N GLN A 509 22.55 20.92 1.03
CA GLN A 509 22.95 21.80 2.12
C GLN A 509 23.82 22.97 1.62
N VAL A 510 24.85 22.68 0.81
CA VAL A 510 25.72 23.72 0.22
C VAL A 510 24.90 24.69 -0.65
N ARG A 511 23.99 24.20 -1.49
CA ARG A 511 23.13 25.05 -2.31
C ARG A 511 22.20 25.93 -1.49
N ARG A 512 21.68 25.42 -0.37
CA ARG A 512 20.82 26.19 0.53
C ARG A 512 21.59 27.36 1.16
N GLU A 513 22.82 27.10 1.58
CA GLU A 513 23.72 28.14 2.12
C GLU A 513 24.06 29.19 1.05
N GLU A 514 24.40 28.77 -0.16
CA GLU A 514 24.70 29.68 -1.27
C GLU A 514 23.49 30.52 -1.71
N ARG A 515 22.28 29.92 -1.76
CA ARG A 515 21.03 30.66 -2.01
C ARG A 515 20.76 31.67 -0.90
N GLY A 516 21.02 31.31 0.36
CA GLY A 516 20.91 32.21 1.51
C GLY A 516 21.85 33.41 1.41
N LYS A 517 23.14 33.17 1.13
CA LYS A 517 24.14 34.23 0.93
C LYS A 517 23.80 35.13 -0.26
N SER A 518 23.41 34.54 -1.40
CA SER A 518 23.02 35.29 -2.61
C SER A 518 21.79 36.17 -2.38
N LYS A 519 20.81 35.69 -1.59
CA LYS A 519 19.63 36.48 -1.21
C LYS A 519 20.03 37.66 -0.32
N ALA A 520 20.82 37.43 0.72
CA ALA A 520 21.32 38.49 1.60
C ALA A 520 22.10 39.56 0.83
N LEU A 521 22.96 39.15 -0.11
CA LEU A 521 23.73 40.06 -0.94
C LEU A 521 22.83 40.89 -1.89
N ARG A 522 21.77 40.30 -2.45
CA ARG A 522 20.79 41.03 -3.28
C ARG A 522 20.03 42.08 -2.48
N GLU A 523 19.58 41.72 -1.27
CA GLU A 523 18.90 42.65 -0.36
C GLU A 523 19.82 43.81 0.04
N GLU A 524 21.10 43.54 0.33
CA GLU A 524 22.10 44.57 0.62
C GLU A 524 22.33 45.50 -0.58
N VAL A 525 22.46 44.95 -1.80
CA VAL A 525 22.63 45.74 -3.02
C VAL A 525 21.41 46.62 -3.30
N GLU A 526 20.20 46.12 -3.06
CA GLU A 526 18.98 46.93 -3.19
C GLU A 526 18.88 48.04 -2.14
N ASP A 527 19.25 47.77 -0.89
CA ASP A 527 19.33 48.78 0.17
C ASP A 527 20.36 49.87 -0.19
N LEU A 528 21.56 49.48 -0.64
CA LEU A 528 22.60 50.41 -1.09
C LEU A 528 22.14 51.24 -2.30
N ARG A 529 21.47 50.63 -3.28
CA ARG A 529 20.89 51.36 -4.44
C ARG A 529 19.81 52.35 -4.01
N THR A 530 19.02 52.00 -2.99
CA THR A 530 17.96 52.87 -2.46
C THR A 530 18.56 54.04 -1.68
N LYS A 531 19.57 53.78 -0.84
CA LYS A 531 20.35 54.82 -0.15
C LYS A 531 21.05 55.77 -1.13
N ASN A 532 21.68 55.25 -2.18
CA ASN A 532 22.31 56.09 -3.21
C ASN A 532 21.30 56.96 -3.96
N ARG A 533 20.11 56.45 -4.29
CA ARG A 533 19.03 57.26 -4.88
C ARG A 533 18.62 58.41 -3.95
N LEU A 534 18.42 58.13 -2.67
CA LEU A 534 18.07 59.14 -1.66
C LEU A 534 19.18 60.19 -1.47
N LEU A 535 20.45 59.81 -1.60
CA LEU A 535 21.58 60.74 -1.53
C LEU A 535 21.66 61.63 -2.78
N MET A 536 21.49 61.07 -3.98
CA MET A 536 21.47 61.86 -5.22
C MET A 536 20.27 62.82 -5.29
N ASP A 537 19.11 62.43 -4.76
CA ASP A 537 17.95 63.32 -4.68
C ASP A 537 18.21 64.49 -3.70
N LYS A 538 18.97 64.27 -2.62
CA LYS A 538 19.42 65.35 -1.73
C LYS A 538 20.42 66.31 -2.39
N ASP A 539 21.35 65.79 -3.18
CA ASP A 539 22.33 66.61 -3.89
C ASP A 539 21.69 67.44 -5.02
N ASN A 540 20.66 66.91 -5.70
CA ASN A 540 19.88 67.66 -6.69
C ASN A 540 19.04 68.80 -6.08
N ILE A 541 18.65 68.70 -4.80
CA ILE A 541 17.99 69.82 -4.09
C ILE A 541 19.00 70.93 -3.74
N GLY A 542 20.27 70.59 -3.54
CA GLY A 542 21.35 71.57 -3.28
C GLY A 542 21.83 72.32 -4.54
N ALA A 543 21.77 71.71 -5.72
CA ALA A 543 22.28 72.32 -6.97
C ALA A 543 21.32 73.36 -7.60
N ASN A 544 20.02 73.30 -7.32
CA ASN A 544 19.05 74.30 -7.80
C ASN A 544 18.94 75.57 -6.92
N GLY A 545 19.78 75.68 -5.88
CA GLY A 545 19.80 76.82 -4.95
C GLY A 545 20.82 77.93 -5.25
N SER A 546 21.59 77.84 -6.35
CA SER A 546 22.63 78.82 -6.67
C SER A 546 22.58 79.27 -8.13
N CYS A 547 21.74 80.29 -8.42
CA CYS A 547 22.04 81.26 -9.47
C CYS A 547 21.41 82.63 -9.17
N THR A 548 22.30 83.57 -8.82
CA THR A 548 22.37 84.99 -9.22
C THR A 548 21.32 86.03 -8.80
N ILE A 549 21.92 87.08 -8.18
CA ILE A 549 21.53 88.47 -7.84
C ILE A 549 20.73 88.65 -6.56
#